data_AF-A0A9E7NDH7-F1
#
_entry.id   AF-A0A9E7NDH7-F1
#
_cell.length_a   1.000
_cell.length_b   1.000
_cell.length_c   1.000
_cell.angle_alpha   90.00
_cell.angle_beta   90.00
_cell.angle_gamma   90.00
#
_symmetry.space_group_name_H-M   'P 1'
#
loop_
_entity.id
_entity.type
_entity.pdbx_description
1 polymer ?
#
loop_
_entity_poly.entity_id
_entity_poly.type
_entity_poly.pdbx_seq_one_letter_code
_entity_poly.pdbx_strand_id
1 'polypeptide(L)'
;MRANASDRDAASPAEGSTAGTSDDVLDRLRILLDPLDGGWWSTTSRLERPAGAAFETALVDAVDALFRPVDDGGFWDTENERFIQGYRGVERERSEGLTWLPRRGVEYRHGPLATMAALQWRTSPFGTDAYDDRLRGQLEHCQRLATTQNHRGELAPGVLGALVDAFTRASTVLDPAWIEVATVLFERTRGRTFDHAEDGLLLAGWAALSDVTDDRDVRAAVTEGVANFESRQQADGWPGSDDATRQFDYRSYAIWGLARAAASIDRPAALSVVETHLERTLVDQVRADGGVLSAPVPAGSRLGQILRGVTRKQPASWQVVRPRNQALLATTVAAYVAAGGSCRYDRAAEAALGWVLDRSRTRLSTLDDVVTDLPLAPMTIDRKVAPPGYRRVTVGDLGALIRAFVAGATDVEGERRRVLVREPRGSSTRNG
;
A
#
# COMPACT_ATOMS: atom_id res chain seq x y z
N MET A 1 -69.42 3.07 17.75
CA MET A 1 -70.34 4.16 17.33
C MET A 1 -69.46 5.38 17.00
N ARG A 2 -69.42 5.77 15.71
CA ARG A 2 -68.79 6.96 15.08
C ARG A 2 -67.26 7.07 15.21
N ALA A 3 -66.41 6.96 14.18
CA ALA A 3 -66.36 7.50 12.81
C ALA A 3 -66.14 9.03 12.72
N ASN A 4 -64.95 9.42 12.23
CA ASN A 4 -64.61 10.54 11.31
C ASN A 4 -63.06 10.58 11.19
N ALA A 5 -62.40 10.37 10.04
CA ALA A 5 -62.41 11.16 8.77
C ALA A 5 -62.09 12.64 9.05
N SER A 6 -61.18 13.35 8.39
CA SER A 6 -60.41 13.16 7.16
C SER A 6 -59.50 14.39 6.99
N ASP A 7 -58.37 14.20 6.30
CA ASP A 7 -57.76 15.08 5.28
C ASP A 7 -57.50 16.60 5.49
N ARG A 8 -56.22 16.91 5.21
CA ARG A 8 -55.70 17.94 4.29
C ARG A 8 -55.61 19.41 4.74
N ASP A 9 -54.37 19.88 4.85
CA ASP A 9 -53.68 20.82 3.93
C ASP A 9 -52.44 21.38 4.66
N ALA A 10 -51.38 21.88 4.06
CA ALA A 10 -50.73 21.78 2.76
C ALA A 10 -49.30 22.31 3.02
N ALA A 11 -48.32 21.73 2.33
CA ALA A 11 -46.90 22.06 2.50
C ALA A 11 -46.54 23.46 1.95
N SER A 12 -45.55 24.10 2.57
CA SER A 12 -44.54 24.89 1.88
C SER A 12 -43.22 24.76 2.64
N PRO A 13 -42.19 24.10 2.07
CA PRO A 13 -40.87 24.02 2.70
C PRO A 13 -40.09 25.28 2.37
N ALA A 14 -39.65 26.01 3.40
CA ALA A 14 -38.56 26.95 3.25
C ALA A 14 -37.27 26.16 3.02
N GLU A 15 -36.80 26.24 1.79
CA GLU A 15 -35.44 25.97 1.37
C GLU A 15 -34.43 26.61 2.33
N GLY A 16 -33.33 25.91 2.61
CA GLY A 16 -32.17 26.54 3.25
C GLY A 16 -31.41 25.65 4.21
N SER A 17 -30.72 24.64 3.69
CA SER A 17 -29.43 24.25 4.27
C SER A 17 -28.64 23.50 3.21
N THR A 18 -27.81 24.29 2.53
CA THR A 18 -26.81 23.86 1.56
C THR A 18 -25.97 22.72 2.14
N ALA A 19 -26.11 21.54 1.52
CA ALA A 19 -25.01 20.60 1.44
C ALA A 19 -23.76 21.36 0.98
N GLY A 20 -22.61 21.07 1.60
CA GLY A 20 -21.33 21.65 1.18
C GLY A 20 -21.21 21.56 -0.33
N THR A 21 -21.13 22.73 -0.97
CA THR A 21 -21.15 22.86 -2.43
C THR A 21 -19.94 22.15 -3.02
N SER A 22 -20.08 21.70 -4.27
CA SER A 22 -18.99 21.17 -5.11
C SER A 22 -17.70 22.01 -5.01
N ASP A 23 -17.83 23.30 -4.70
CA ASP A 23 -16.73 24.24 -4.53
C ASP A 23 -15.83 23.95 -3.30
N ASP A 24 -16.34 23.43 -2.17
CA ASP A 24 -15.49 23.10 -0.99
C ASP A 24 -14.67 21.82 -1.23
N VAL A 25 -15.19 20.90 -2.03
CA VAL A 25 -14.46 19.72 -2.51
C VAL A 25 -13.40 20.13 -3.53
N LEU A 26 -13.77 21.01 -4.47
CA LEU A 26 -12.84 21.56 -5.46
C LEU A 26 -11.75 22.41 -4.82
N ASP A 27 -12.02 23.21 -3.79
CA ASP A 27 -11.00 24.01 -3.09
C ASP A 27 -10.03 23.14 -2.28
N ARG A 28 -10.49 22.05 -1.66
CA ARG A 28 -9.61 21.07 -1.00
C ARG A 28 -8.75 20.31 -2.00
N LEU A 29 -9.34 19.90 -3.12
CA LEU A 29 -8.62 19.32 -4.24
C LEU A 29 -7.63 20.33 -4.81
N ARG A 30 -7.99 21.61 -4.89
CA ARG A 30 -7.11 22.68 -5.37
C ARG A 30 -5.93 22.93 -4.45
N ILE A 31 -6.09 22.84 -3.12
CA ILE A 31 -4.95 22.92 -2.18
C ILE A 31 -4.01 21.71 -2.31
N LEU A 32 -4.55 20.51 -2.57
CA LEU A 32 -3.76 19.29 -2.76
C LEU A 32 -3.17 19.15 -4.18
N LEU A 33 -3.82 19.73 -5.19
CA LEU A 33 -3.52 19.58 -6.62
C LEU A 33 -3.09 20.90 -7.30
N ASP A 34 -2.91 21.99 -6.55
CA ASP A 34 -2.67 23.33 -7.13
C ASP A 34 -1.46 23.28 -8.08
N PRO A 35 -1.57 23.81 -9.31
CA PRO A 35 -0.49 23.82 -10.27
C PRO A 35 0.50 24.93 -9.94
N LEU A 36 1.19 24.81 -8.81
CA LEU A 36 2.50 25.43 -8.63
C LEU A 36 3.52 24.46 -9.23
N ASP A 37 4.39 24.96 -10.09
CA ASP A 37 5.34 24.17 -10.87
C ASP A 37 6.10 23.12 -10.03
N GLY A 38 6.03 21.85 -10.49
CA GLY A 38 6.85 20.74 -9.99
C GLY A 38 6.23 19.92 -8.85
N GLY A 39 5.47 18.88 -9.21
CA GLY A 39 5.39 17.68 -8.36
C GLY A 39 6.65 16.84 -8.55
N TRP A 40 7.03 16.02 -7.56
CA TRP A 40 8.31 15.27 -7.56
C TRP A 40 8.50 14.32 -8.74
N TRP A 41 7.42 13.91 -9.39
CA TRP A 41 7.43 12.99 -10.53
C TRP A 41 7.31 13.76 -11.86
N SER A 42 7.33 15.09 -11.80
CA SER A 42 7.32 15.98 -12.95
C SER A 42 8.67 16.70 -13.07
N THR A 43 9.24 16.61 -14.27
CA THR A 43 10.59 16.94 -14.75
C THR A 43 11.22 18.31 -14.41
N THR A 44 10.71 19.11 -13.47
CA THR A 44 11.13 20.52 -13.32
C THR A 44 11.22 21.13 -11.91
N SER A 45 10.95 20.45 -10.78
CA SER A 45 11.26 21.06 -9.46
C SER A 45 12.75 20.91 -9.08
N ARG A 46 13.53 21.92 -9.45
CA ARG A 46 14.88 22.18 -8.93
C ARG A 46 14.79 22.70 -7.49
N LEU A 47 15.73 22.24 -6.64
CA LEU A 47 16.08 22.73 -5.28
C LEU A 47 14.98 22.37 -4.25
N GLU A 48 15.06 21.37 -3.38
CA GLU A 48 16.14 20.92 -2.50
C GLU A 48 16.00 19.41 -2.27
N ARG A 49 17.11 18.66 -2.18
CA ARG A 49 17.16 17.18 -2.18
C ARG A 49 17.31 16.47 -0.80
N PRO A 50 16.58 16.80 0.30
CA PRO A 50 16.66 16.01 1.54
C PRO A 50 15.95 14.66 1.48
N ALA A 51 14.88 14.55 0.69
CA ALA A 51 13.94 13.44 0.88
C ALA A 51 14.31 12.13 0.17
N GLY A 52 15.00 12.18 -0.97
CA GLY A 52 15.53 10.97 -1.61
C GLY A 52 16.54 10.25 -0.71
N ALA A 53 17.44 10.98 -0.07
CA ALA A 53 18.37 10.42 0.91
C ALA A 53 17.66 9.88 2.15
N ALA A 54 16.56 10.52 2.57
CA ALA A 54 15.72 10.02 3.66
C ALA A 54 15.01 8.70 3.29
N PHE A 55 14.55 8.53 2.05
CA PHE A 55 13.97 7.27 1.57
C PHE A 55 14.99 6.15 1.45
N GLU A 56 16.19 6.43 0.92
CA GLU A 56 17.26 5.43 0.84
C GLU A 56 17.66 4.95 2.25
N THR A 57 17.83 5.88 3.20
CA THR A 57 18.13 5.54 4.60
C THR A 57 17.01 4.71 5.22
N ALA A 58 15.75 5.17 5.10
CA ALA A 58 14.58 4.45 5.62
C ALA A 58 14.39 3.08 4.97
N LEU A 59 14.75 2.92 3.68
CA LEU A 59 14.74 1.65 2.98
C LEU A 59 15.77 0.68 3.57
N VAL A 60 17.01 1.15 3.79
CA VAL A 60 18.07 0.35 4.42
C VAL A 60 17.62 -0.10 5.82
N ASP A 61 17.10 0.82 6.63
CA ASP A 61 16.63 0.52 7.98
C ASP A 61 15.46 -0.49 7.97
N ALA A 62 14.54 -0.35 7.02
CA ALA A 62 13.41 -1.27 6.88
C ALA A 62 13.84 -2.68 6.45
N VAL A 63 14.78 -2.78 5.50
CA VAL A 63 15.32 -4.05 5.02
C VAL A 63 16.16 -4.72 6.11
N ASP A 64 17.01 -3.96 6.81
CA ASP A 64 17.77 -4.48 7.94
C ASP A 64 16.83 -5.02 9.02
N ALA A 65 15.82 -4.25 9.44
CA ALA A 65 14.84 -4.72 10.42
C ALA A 65 14.09 -5.98 9.96
N LEU A 66 13.78 -6.11 8.67
CA LEU A 66 13.11 -7.28 8.11
C LEU A 66 13.95 -8.56 8.28
N PHE A 67 15.25 -8.47 8.00
CA PHE A 67 16.15 -9.62 8.05
C PHE A 67 16.89 -9.79 9.38
N ARG A 68 16.88 -8.80 10.26
CA ARG A 68 17.51 -8.86 11.58
C ARG A 68 16.87 -9.97 12.43
N PRO A 69 17.65 -10.76 13.19
CA PRO A 69 17.10 -11.79 14.07
C PRO A 69 16.06 -11.25 15.05
N VAL A 70 15.05 -12.06 15.38
CA VAL A 70 13.99 -11.67 16.34
C VAL A 70 14.55 -11.29 17.70
N ASP A 71 15.61 -11.98 18.15
CA ASP A 71 16.25 -11.72 19.45
C ASP A 71 17.01 -10.38 19.47
N ASP A 72 17.35 -9.85 18.28
CA ASP A 72 18.00 -8.55 18.09
C ASP A 72 16.99 -7.45 17.68
N GLY A 73 15.69 -7.71 17.83
CA GLY A 73 14.66 -6.73 17.46
C GLY A 73 14.43 -6.66 15.94
N GLY A 74 14.35 -7.80 15.25
CA GLY A 74 13.95 -7.87 13.85
C GLY A 74 12.87 -8.90 13.55
N PHE A 75 12.58 -9.14 12.27
CA PHE A 75 11.51 -10.05 11.87
C PHE A 75 11.99 -11.46 11.48
N TRP A 76 13.29 -11.74 11.54
CA TRP A 76 13.87 -13.02 11.09
C TRP A 76 13.94 -14.09 12.18
N ASP A 77 13.17 -15.15 12.01
CA ASP A 77 13.24 -16.37 12.80
C ASP A 77 14.41 -17.22 12.29
N THR A 78 15.54 -17.15 12.99
CA THR A 78 16.78 -17.86 12.59
C THR A 78 16.63 -19.38 12.70
N GLU A 79 15.80 -19.87 13.63
CA GLU A 79 15.59 -21.31 13.84
C GLU A 79 14.76 -21.92 12.71
N ASN A 80 13.75 -21.20 12.24
CA ASN A 80 12.80 -21.70 11.23
C ASN A 80 13.05 -21.14 9.82
N GLU A 81 14.13 -20.37 9.65
CA GLU A 81 14.54 -19.68 8.41
C GLU A 81 13.38 -18.97 7.71
N ARG A 82 12.65 -18.16 8.48
CA ARG A 82 11.46 -17.47 7.97
C ARG A 82 11.18 -16.16 8.69
N PHE A 83 10.31 -15.35 8.09
CA PHE A 83 9.73 -14.22 8.79
C PHE A 83 8.75 -14.67 9.88
N ILE A 84 8.81 -14.03 11.05
CA ILE A 84 7.75 -14.13 12.05
C ILE A 84 6.49 -13.39 11.59
N GLN A 85 5.38 -13.66 12.27
CA GLN A 85 4.10 -12.98 12.03
C GLN A 85 4.20 -11.46 12.24
N GLY A 86 4.95 -11.05 13.26
CA GLY A 86 5.16 -9.68 13.67
C GLY A 86 5.09 -9.54 15.19
N TYR A 87 4.69 -8.39 15.69
CA TYR A 87 4.71 -8.03 17.11
C TYR A 87 3.31 -7.71 17.65
N ARG A 88 3.11 -8.01 18.93
CA ARG A 88 1.90 -7.62 19.68
C ARG A 88 2.28 -6.77 20.88
N GLY A 89 1.64 -5.60 20.98
CA GLY A 89 1.75 -4.73 22.14
C GLY A 89 0.92 -5.26 23.31
N VAL A 90 1.55 -5.38 24.48
CA VAL A 90 0.93 -5.77 25.75
C VAL A 90 1.15 -4.62 26.74
N GLU A 91 0.07 -4.13 27.35
CA GLU A 91 0.18 -3.18 28.46
C GLU A 91 0.70 -3.91 29.70
N ARG A 92 1.70 -3.35 30.36
CA ARG A 92 2.07 -3.77 31.71
C ARG A 92 1.23 -3.05 32.75
N GLU A 93 1.02 -3.68 33.90
CA GLU A 93 0.35 -3.03 35.02
C GLU A 93 1.14 -1.80 35.50
N ARG A 94 0.40 -0.71 35.77
CA ARG A 94 0.84 0.52 36.43
C ARG A 94 2.15 1.13 35.88
N SER A 95 1.98 1.97 34.85
CA SER A 95 2.90 3.05 34.41
C SER A 95 4.10 2.74 33.50
N GLU A 96 4.37 1.48 33.13
CA GLU A 96 5.53 1.14 32.26
C GLU A 96 5.27 1.25 30.73
N GLY A 97 4.10 1.71 30.30
CA GLY A 97 3.79 1.82 28.87
C GLY A 97 3.50 0.47 28.18
N LEU A 98 3.78 0.39 26.87
CA LEU A 98 3.49 -0.77 26.02
C LEU A 98 4.77 -1.59 25.80
N THR A 99 4.72 -2.90 26.05
CA THR A 99 5.80 -3.84 25.69
C THR A 99 5.43 -4.59 24.42
N TRP A 100 6.36 -4.72 23.48
CA TRP A 100 6.14 -5.45 22.24
C TRP A 100 6.71 -6.86 22.33
N LEU A 101 5.86 -7.85 22.09
CA LEU A 101 6.22 -9.26 22.13
C LEU A 101 6.20 -9.86 20.73
N PRO A 102 7.26 -10.56 20.31
CA PRO A 102 7.28 -11.22 19.01
C PRO A 102 6.24 -12.34 18.97
N ARG A 103 5.60 -12.49 17.82
CA ARG A 103 4.67 -13.57 17.52
C ARG A 103 5.33 -14.55 16.56
N ARG A 104 5.99 -15.56 17.12
CA ARG A 104 6.56 -16.70 16.39
C ARG A 104 5.43 -17.66 16.00
N GLY A 105 4.74 -17.36 14.92
CA GLY A 105 3.67 -18.18 14.36
C GLY A 105 3.67 -18.05 12.84
N VAL A 106 2.91 -18.90 12.16
CA VAL A 106 2.68 -18.74 10.71
C VAL A 106 1.42 -17.91 10.54
N GLU A 107 1.57 -16.73 9.93
CA GLU A 107 0.43 -16.02 9.37
C GLU A 107 0.55 -15.99 7.87
N TYR A 108 -0.29 -16.80 7.25
CA TYR A 108 -0.28 -17.06 5.82
C TYR A 108 -0.39 -15.79 4.97
N ARG A 109 -0.92 -14.69 5.52
CA ARG A 109 -1.06 -13.42 4.80
C ARG A 109 0.23 -12.58 4.78
N HIS A 110 0.89 -12.38 5.91
CA HIS A 110 1.87 -11.30 6.04
C HIS A 110 3.28 -11.70 5.61
N GLY A 111 3.70 -12.94 5.87
CA GLY A 111 4.99 -13.46 5.43
C GLY A 111 5.16 -13.35 3.91
N PRO A 112 4.23 -13.92 3.11
CA PRO A 112 4.27 -13.81 1.64
C PRO A 112 4.30 -12.37 1.10
N LEU A 113 3.54 -11.45 1.71
CA LEU A 113 3.59 -10.03 1.34
C LEU A 113 4.96 -9.39 1.63
N ALA A 114 5.61 -9.77 2.73
CA ALA A 114 6.96 -9.32 3.05
C ALA A 114 8.00 -9.96 2.11
N THR A 115 7.84 -11.23 1.73
CA THR A 115 8.71 -11.89 0.74
C THR A 115 8.62 -11.17 -0.61
N MET A 116 7.41 -10.85 -1.08
CA MET A 116 7.18 -10.06 -2.28
C MET A 116 7.92 -8.71 -2.20
N ALA A 117 7.79 -8.00 -1.07
CA ALA A 117 8.47 -6.73 -0.84
C ALA A 117 10.00 -6.84 -0.83
N ALA A 118 10.55 -7.87 -0.18
CA ALA A 118 11.98 -8.10 -0.10
C ALA A 118 12.58 -8.41 -1.47
N LEU A 119 11.88 -9.18 -2.32
CA LEU A 119 12.31 -9.45 -3.68
C LEU A 119 12.10 -8.25 -4.61
N GLN A 120 11.08 -7.42 -4.37
CA GLN A 120 10.96 -6.13 -5.03
C GLN A 120 12.17 -5.22 -4.71
N TRP A 121 12.61 -5.16 -3.45
CA TRP A 121 13.86 -4.47 -3.08
C TRP A 121 15.07 -5.10 -3.76
N ARG A 122 15.21 -6.43 -3.70
CA ARG A 122 16.38 -7.14 -4.25
C ARG A 122 16.53 -6.99 -5.77
N THR A 123 15.42 -6.85 -6.49
CA THR A 123 15.38 -6.58 -7.95
C THR A 123 15.51 -5.10 -8.30
N SER A 124 15.48 -4.20 -7.31
CA SER A 124 15.62 -2.76 -7.53
C SER A 124 17.11 -2.34 -7.63
N PRO A 125 17.41 -1.11 -8.10
CA PRO A 125 18.77 -0.56 -8.09
C PRO A 125 19.43 -0.48 -6.70
N PHE A 126 18.62 -0.54 -5.63
CA PHE A 126 19.07 -0.47 -4.23
C PHE A 126 19.29 -1.87 -3.60
N GLY A 127 18.96 -2.93 -4.35
CA GLY A 127 19.09 -4.31 -3.90
C GLY A 127 20.56 -4.72 -3.75
N THR A 128 20.87 -5.49 -2.71
CA THR A 128 22.19 -6.11 -2.50
C THR A 128 22.02 -7.61 -2.22
N ASP A 129 23.08 -8.38 -2.40
CA ASP A 129 23.11 -9.82 -2.17
C ASP A 129 23.31 -10.22 -0.69
N ALA A 130 23.45 -9.24 0.22
CA ALA A 130 23.74 -9.44 1.63
C ALA A 130 22.71 -10.35 2.36
N TYR A 131 21.49 -10.45 1.84
CA TYR A 131 20.40 -11.25 2.41
C TYR A 131 19.95 -12.42 1.52
N ASP A 132 20.70 -12.76 0.46
CA ASP A 132 20.28 -13.78 -0.52
C ASP A 132 20.08 -15.16 0.12
N ASP A 133 20.91 -15.56 1.10
CA ASP A 133 20.74 -16.83 1.81
C ASP A 133 19.45 -16.87 2.65
N ARG A 134 19.12 -15.76 3.33
CA ARG A 134 17.86 -15.63 4.08
C ARG A 134 16.66 -15.61 3.13
N LEU A 135 16.78 -14.96 1.97
CA LEU A 135 15.76 -14.97 0.94
C LEU A 135 15.51 -16.38 0.41
N ARG A 136 16.55 -17.19 0.17
CA ARG A 136 16.41 -18.60 -0.22
C ARG A 136 15.65 -19.40 0.83
N GLY A 137 16.05 -19.32 2.11
CA GLY A 137 15.34 -20.00 3.20
C GLY A 137 13.86 -19.60 3.30
N GLN A 138 13.57 -18.29 3.17
CA GLN A 138 12.19 -17.80 3.15
C GLN A 138 11.40 -18.29 1.93
N LEU A 139 12.00 -18.33 0.74
CA LEU A 139 11.37 -18.82 -0.48
C LEU A 139 11.06 -20.31 -0.39
N GLU A 140 11.97 -21.11 0.14
CA GLU A 140 11.74 -22.53 0.40
C GLU A 140 10.61 -22.73 1.42
N HIS A 141 10.57 -21.93 2.49
CA HIS A 141 9.45 -21.94 3.43
C HIS A 141 8.12 -21.59 2.74
N CYS A 142 8.09 -20.54 1.92
CA CYS A 142 6.93 -20.15 1.14
C CYS A 142 6.49 -21.23 0.12
N GLN A 143 7.44 -21.92 -0.50
CA GLN A 143 7.15 -23.01 -1.44
C GLN A 143 6.53 -24.20 -0.71
N ARG A 144 7.09 -24.61 0.44
CA ARG A 144 6.50 -25.64 1.31
C ARG A 144 5.08 -25.26 1.71
N LEU A 145 4.89 -24.00 2.14
CA LEU A 145 3.57 -23.49 2.51
C LEU A 145 2.56 -23.58 1.36
N ALA A 146 2.96 -23.15 0.16
CA ALA A 146 2.10 -23.13 -1.02
C ALA A 146 1.79 -24.53 -1.59
N THR A 147 2.64 -25.52 -1.37
CA THR A 147 2.53 -26.85 -1.98
C THR A 147 1.86 -27.88 -1.07
N THR A 148 1.94 -27.70 0.25
CA THR A 148 1.38 -28.60 1.26
C THR A 148 -0.15 -28.69 1.14
N GLN A 149 -0.67 -29.91 1.00
CA GLN A 149 -2.11 -30.18 0.78
C GLN A 149 -3.01 -29.58 1.88
N ASN A 150 -2.54 -29.55 3.12
CA ASN A 150 -3.30 -29.02 4.27
C ASN A 150 -3.64 -27.53 4.15
N HIS A 151 -2.91 -26.76 3.34
CA HIS A 151 -3.12 -25.31 3.20
C HIS A 151 -3.73 -24.92 1.84
N ARG A 152 -4.00 -25.88 0.95
CA ARG A 152 -4.46 -25.62 -0.43
C ARG A 152 -5.83 -24.93 -0.50
N GLY A 153 -6.65 -25.01 0.55
CA GLY A 153 -7.91 -24.27 0.67
C GLY A 153 -7.85 -23.03 1.57
N GLU A 154 -6.73 -22.79 2.25
CA GLU A 154 -6.60 -21.75 3.29
C GLU A 154 -5.89 -20.49 2.79
N LEU A 155 -5.10 -20.57 1.72
CA LEU A 155 -4.39 -19.42 1.18
C LEU A 155 -5.34 -18.51 0.39
N ALA A 156 -5.52 -17.29 0.89
CA ALA A 156 -6.28 -16.26 0.22
C ALA A 156 -5.66 -15.94 -1.16
N PRO A 157 -6.47 -15.54 -2.17
CA PRO A 157 -5.98 -15.20 -3.50
C PRO A 157 -4.81 -14.22 -3.50
N GLY A 158 -4.89 -13.18 -2.67
CA GLY A 158 -3.83 -12.17 -2.58
C GLY A 158 -2.51 -12.70 -2.01
N VAL A 159 -2.54 -13.79 -1.24
CA VAL A 159 -1.33 -14.49 -0.79
C VAL A 159 -0.67 -15.22 -1.96
N LEU A 160 -1.46 -15.94 -2.75
CA LEU A 160 -0.95 -16.64 -3.93
C LEU A 160 -0.38 -15.65 -4.94
N GLY A 161 -1.04 -14.50 -5.14
CA GLY A 161 -0.52 -13.39 -5.95
C GLY A 161 0.84 -12.89 -5.50
N ALA A 162 0.98 -12.60 -4.21
CA ALA A 162 2.25 -12.16 -3.64
C ALA A 162 3.37 -13.21 -3.83
N LEU A 163 3.04 -14.50 -3.74
CA LEU A 163 4.00 -15.58 -4.00
C LEU A 163 4.36 -15.69 -5.48
N VAL A 164 3.41 -15.55 -6.41
CA VAL A 164 3.73 -15.52 -7.85
C VAL A 164 4.70 -14.39 -8.15
N ASP A 165 4.45 -13.15 -7.68
CA ASP A 165 5.38 -12.03 -7.87
C ASP A 165 6.75 -12.32 -7.23
N ALA A 166 6.77 -12.81 -5.98
CA ALA A 166 8.00 -13.17 -5.28
C ALA A 166 8.84 -14.19 -6.07
N PHE A 167 8.30 -15.35 -6.41
CA PHE A 167 9.03 -16.39 -7.14
C PHE A 167 9.46 -15.93 -8.54
N THR A 168 8.63 -15.12 -9.20
CA THR A 168 8.99 -14.51 -10.48
C THR A 168 10.20 -13.60 -10.34
N ARG A 169 10.24 -12.73 -9.32
CA ARG A 169 11.41 -11.87 -9.07
C ARG A 169 12.62 -12.70 -8.68
N ALA A 170 12.46 -13.71 -7.82
CA ALA A 170 13.54 -14.58 -7.40
C ALA A 170 14.23 -15.29 -8.59
N SER A 171 13.50 -15.60 -9.66
CA SER A 171 14.07 -16.21 -10.86
C SER A 171 15.07 -15.30 -11.58
N THR A 172 14.95 -13.99 -11.41
CA THR A 172 15.81 -13.00 -12.07
C THR A 172 17.09 -12.67 -11.29
N VAL A 173 17.09 -12.83 -9.96
CA VAL A 173 18.18 -12.37 -9.08
C VAL A 173 18.79 -13.44 -8.19
N LEU A 174 18.14 -14.59 -8.00
CA LEU A 174 18.63 -15.67 -7.14
C LEU A 174 18.90 -16.96 -7.92
N ASP A 175 17.87 -17.55 -8.50
CA ASP A 175 17.94 -18.82 -9.24
C ASP A 175 16.80 -18.92 -10.26
N PRO A 176 17.10 -19.05 -11.57
CA PRO A 176 16.09 -19.21 -12.62
C PRO A 176 15.04 -20.30 -12.35
N ALA A 177 15.37 -21.36 -11.59
CA ALA A 177 14.44 -22.45 -11.27
C ALA A 177 13.19 -21.97 -10.50
N TRP A 178 13.25 -20.83 -9.81
CA TRP A 178 12.08 -20.27 -9.12
C TRP A 178 10.91 -19.93 -10.06
N ILE A 179 11.17 -19.74 -11.36
CA ILE A 179 10.10 -19.46 -12.33
C ILE A 179 9.12 -20.63 -12.43
N GLU A 180 9.58 -21.86 -12.27
CA GLU A 180 8.71 -23.05 -12.30
C GLU A 180 7.69 -23.03 -11.17
N VAL A 181 8.09 -22.55 -9.99
CA VAL A 181 7.20 -22.40 -8.82
C VAL A 181 6.16 -21.32 -9.08
N ALA A 182 6.55 -20.18 -9.67
CA ALA A 182 5.63 -19.12 -10.07
C ALA A 182 4.58 -19.63 -11.07
N THR A 183 5.01 -20.36 -12.11
CA THR A 183 4.14 -20.96 -13.11
C THR A 183 3.16 -21.97 -12.52
N VAL A 184 3.62 -22.85 -11.62
CA VAL A 184 2.74 -23.80 -10.92
C VAL A 184 1.68 -23.08 -10.09
N LEU A 185 2.02 -21.97 -9.45
CA LEU A 185 1.07 -21.15 -8.68
C LEU A 185 0.08 -20.40 -9.59
N PHE A 186 0.55 -19.88 -10.72
CA PHE A 186 -0.29 -19.28 -11.75
C PHE A 186 -1.32 -20.29 -12.26
N GLU A 187 -0.89 -21.49 -12.66
CA GLU A 187 -1.79 -22.54 -13.18
C GLU A 187 -2.88 -22.93 -12.18
N ARG A 188 -2.59 -22.88 -10.88
CA ARG A 188 -3.58 -23.13 -9.81
C ARG A 188 -4.59 -22.01 -9.63
N THR A 189 -4.28 -20.80 -10.11
CA THR A 189 -5.08 -19.61 -9.87
C THR A 189 -5.75 -19.08 -11.11
N ARG A 190 -5.29 -19.42 -12.33
CA ARG A 190 -5.80 -18.86 -13.59
C ARG A 190 -7.29 -19.05 -13.84
N GLY A 191 -7.92 -20.06 -13.23
CA GLY A 191 -9.37 -20.30 -13.33
C GLY A 191 -10.22 -19.55 -12.29
N ARG A 192 -9.63 -18.65 -11.48
CA ARG A 192 -10.35 -17.93 -10.42
C ARG A 192 -11.09 -16.70 -10.96
N THR A 193 -12.18 -16.36 -10.29
CA THR A 193 -12.93 -15.12 -10.46
C THR A 193 -12.39 -14.02 -9.54
N PHE A 194 -12.40 -12.76 -9.99
CA PHE A 194 -11.83 -11.60 -9.28
C PHE A 194 -12.84 -10.92 -8.33
N ASP A 195 -13.52 -11.70 -7.50
CA ASP A 195 -14.70 -11.29 -6.70
C ASP A 195 -14.39 -10.45 -5.46
N HIS A 196 -13.11 -10.33 -5.10
CA HIS A 196 -12.64 -9.62 -3.91
C HIS A 196 -11.56 -8.59 -4.25
N ALA A 197 -11.48 -7.53 -3.45
CA ALA A 197 -10.44 -6.52 -3.60
C ALA A 197 -9.01 -7.10 -3.47
N GLU A 198 -8.81 -8.14 -2.65
CA GLU A 198 -7.52 -8.82 -2.55
C GLU A 198 -7.08 -9.52 -3.84
N ASP A 199 -7.99 -9.76 -4.79
CA ASP A 199 -7.64 -10.37 -6.07
C ASP A 199 -6.78 -9.45 -6.93
N GLY A 200 -6.66 -8.15 -6.60
CA GLY A 200 -5.66 -7.30 -7.25
C GLY A 200 -4.23 -7.70 -6.93
N LEU A 201 -3.95 -8.24 -5.74
CA LEU A 201 -2.62 -8.82 -5.45
C LEU A 201 -2.35 -10.04 -6.35
N LEU A 202 -3.39 -10.83 -6.63
CA LEU A 202 -3.30 -11.95 -7.59
C LEU A 202 -2.99 -11.46 -9.00
N LEU A 203 -3.74 -10.45 -9.45
CA LEU A 203 -3.53 -9.82 -10.75
C LEU A 203 -2.12 -9.22 -10.88
N ALA A 204 -1.60 -8.60 -9.82
CA ALA A 204 -0.23 -8.07 -9.79
C ALA A 204 0.82 -9.17 -9.94
N GLY A 205 0.62 -10.32 -9.28
CA GLY A 205 1.48 -11.49 -9.42
C GLY A 205 1.50 -12.03 -10.83
N TRP A 206 0.34 -12.16 -11.47
CA TRP A 206 0.26 -12.59 -12.86
C TRP A 206 0.91 -11.60 -13.82
N ALA A 207 0.76 -10.30 -13.57
CA ALA A 207 1.43 -9.25 -14.34
C ALA A 207 2.95 -9.36 -14.23
N ALA A 208 3.49 -9.57 -13.03
CA ALA A 208 4.92 -9.80 -12.83
C ALA A 208 5.42 -11.01 -13.63
N LEU A 209 4.68 -12.13 -13.58
CA LEU A 209 5.01 -13.32 -14.37
C LEU A 209 4.97 -13.01 -15.87
N SER A 210 3.94 -12.30 -16.35
CA SER A 210 3.79 -11.88 -17.74
C SER A 210 4.93 -10.97 -18.22
N ASP A 211 5.54 -10.18 -17.34
CA ASP A 211 6.64 -9.27 -17.70
C ASP A 211 7.94 -10.02 -18.04
N VAL A 212 8.08 -11.28 -17.62
CA VAL A 212 9.33 -12.07 -17.79
C VAL A 212 9.15 -13.35 -18.61
N THR A 213 7.93 -13.63 -19.09
CA THR A 213 7.62 -14.81 -19.90
C THR A 213 6.95 -14.43 -21.22
N ASP A 214 7.20 -15.21 -22.27
CA ASP A 214 6.49 -15.11 -23.56
C ASP A 214 5.21 -15.97 -23.59
N ASP A 215 4.78 -16.49 -22.44
CA ASP A 215 3.59 -17.32 -22.33
C ASP A 215 2.30 -16.54 -22.64
N ARG A 216 1.66 -16.92 -23.74
CA ARG A 216 0.42 -16.30 -24.21
C ARG A 216 -0.76 -16.54 -23.27
N ASP A 217 -0.77 -17.65 -22.56
CA ASP A 217 -1.84 -17.98 -21.62
C ASP A 217 -1.76 -17.10 -20.37
N VAL A 218 -0.54 -16.80 -19.90
CA VAL A 218 -0.32 -15.84 -18.82
C VAL A 218 -0.80 -14.45 -19.23
N ARG A 219 -0.39 -13.97 -20.41
CA ARG A 219 -0.81 -12.65 -20.92
C ARG A 219 -2.32 -12.56 -21.15
N ALA A 220 -2.94 -13.63 -21.64
CA ALA A 220 -4.39 -13.72 -21.81
C ALA A 220 -5.12 -13.64 -20.46
N ALA A 221 -4.64 -14.36 -19.45
CA ALA A 221 -5.22 -14.33 -18.10
C ALA A 221 -5.10 -12.94 -17.44
N VAL A 222 -3.99 -12.23 -17.62
CA VAL A 222 -3.84 -10.84 -17.16
C VAL A 222 -4.84 -9.92 -17.87
N THR A 223 -5.00 -10.09 -19.19
CA THR A 223 -5.96 -9.30 -19.99
C THR A 223 -7.40 -9.53 -19.54
N GLU A 224 -7.78 -10.78 -19.28
CA GLU A 224 -9.09 -11.15 -18.75
C GLU A 224 -9.30 -10.57 -17.34
N GLY A 225 -8.31 -10.67 -16.47
CA GLY A 225 -8.35 -10.09 -15.12
C GLY A 225 -8.57 -8.59 -15.13
N VAL A 226 -7.85 -7.84 -15.98
CA VAL A 226 -8.07 -6.39 -16.17
C VAL A 226 -9.49 -6.09 -16.64
N ALA A 227 -9.98 -6.80 -17.64
CA ALA A 227 -11.35 -6.62 -18.14
C ALA A 227 -12.40 -6.94 -17.07
N ASN A 228 -12.15 -7.92 -16.22
CA ASN A 228 -13.03 -8.28 -15.11
C ASN A 228 -13.14 -7.12 -14.10
N PHE A 229 -12.02 -6.52 -13.68
CA PHE A 229 -12.01 -5.33 -12.82
C PHE A 229 -12.73 -4.13 -13.45
N GLU A 230 -12.50 -3.85 -14.74
CA GLU A 230 -13.18 -2.75 -15.46
C GLU A 230 -14.69 -2.94 -15.48
N SER A 231 -15.18 -4.16 -15.78
CA SER A 231 -16.61 -4.46 -15.88
C SER A 231 -17.37 -4.25 -14.57
N ARG A 232 -16.69 -4.42 -13.43
CA ARG A 232 -17.29 -4.35 -12.08
C ARG A 232 -17.36 -2.94 -11.52
N GLN A 233 -16.73 -1.98 -12.19
CA GLN A 233 -16.84 -0.58 -11.83
C GLN A 233 -18.25 -0.02 -12.10
N GLN A 234 -19.00 -0.60 -13.04
CA GLN A 234 -20.18 0.04 -13.64
C GLN A 234 -21.53 -0.25 -12.94
N ALA A 235 -21.62 -1.23 -12.04
CA ALA A 235 -22.92 -1.63 -11.47
C ALA A 235 -23.22 -1.01 -10.10
N ASP A 236 -22.37 -1.17 -9.08
CA ASP A 236 -22.65 -0.68 -7.71
C ASP A 236 -21.37 -0.41 -6.85
N GLY A 237 -20.22 -0.28 -7.51
CA GLY A 237 -18.93 0.00 -6.86
C GLY A 237 -18.20 -1.25 -6.37
N TRP A 238 -17.05 -1.52 -7.00
CA TRP A 238 -15.97 -2.42 -6.57
C TRP A 238 -16.34 -3.91 -6.32
N PRO A 239 -15.49 -4.88 -6.73
CA PRO A 239 -15.65 -6.27 -6.29
C PRO A 239 -15.72 -6.39 -4.77
N GLY A 240 -16.84 -6.93 -4.26
CA GLY A 240 -17.11 -7.17 -2.84
C GLY A 240 -17.64 -5.95 -2.09
N SER A 241 -18.87 -5.50 -2.34
CA SER A 241 -19.55 -4.36 -1.67
C SER A 241 -19.78 -4.49 -0.14
N ASP A 242 -19.03 -5.35 0.55
CA ASP A 242 -19.13 -5.62 1.97
C ASP A 242 -18.36 -4.56 2.80
N ASP A 243 -18.65 -4.41 4.09
CA ASP A 243 -17.96 -3.47 4.99
C ASP A 243 -16.42 -3.64 5.00
N ALA A 244 -15.89 -4.81 4.60
CA ALA A 244 -14.46 -5.07 4.44
C ALA A 244 -13.82 -4.22 3.33
N THR A 245 -14.51 -3.96 2.21
CA THR A 245 -14.00 -3.11 1.14
C THR A 245 -14.12 -1.63 1.47
N ARG A 246 -14.61 -1.22 2.64
CA ARG A 246 -14.47 0.17 3.12
C ARG A 246 -13.08 0.47 3.69
N GLN A 247 -12.28 -0.55 4.00
CA GLN A 247 -10.94 -0.32 4.50
C GLN A 247 -9.98 0.03 3.37
N PHE A 248 -9.11 1.00 3.64
CA PHE A 248 -8.17 1.54 2.67
C PHE A 248 -7.21 0.49 2.09
N ASP A 249 -6.74 -0.44 2.92
CA ASP A 249 -5.76 -1.45 2.55
C ASP A 249 -6.27 -2.40 1.47
N TYR A 250 -7.49 -2.92 1.63
CA TYR A 250 -8.11 -3.80 0.63
C TYR A 250 -8.31 -3.10 -0.71
N ARG A 251 -8.81 -1.86 -0.70
CA ARG A 251 -8.98 -1.09 -1.94
C ARG A 251 -7.65 -0.84 -2.63
N SER A 252 -6.64 -0.43 -1.86
CA SER A 252 -5.31 -0.13 -2.39
C SER A 252 -4.66 -1.32 -3.07
N TYR A 253 -4.79 -2.54 -2.52
CA TYR A 253 -4.30 -3.75 -3.18
C TYR A 253 -4.87 -3.94 -4.58
N ALA A 254 -6.12 -3.56 -4.71
CA ALA A 254 -6.91 -3.81 -5.86
C ALA A 254 -6.60 -2.83 -7.00
N ILE A 255 -6.57 -1.52 -6.69
CA ILE A 255 -6.13 -0.49 -7.64
C ILE A 255 -4.63 -0.60 -7.97
N TRP A 256 -3.79 -0.99 -7.01
CA TRP A 256 -2.37 -1.23 -7.26
C TRP A 256 -2.18 -2.38 -8.25
N GLY A 257 -2.89 -3.49 -8.03
CA GLY A 257 -2.86 -4.65 -8.92
C GLY A 257 -3.35 -4.35 -10.33
N LEU A 258 -4.45 -3.60 -10.44
CA LEU A 258 -4.97 -3.14 -11.72
C LEU A 258 -3.95 -2.25 -12.46
N ALA A 259 -3.32 -1.30 -11.78
CA ALA A 259 -2.30 -0.45 -12.38
C ALA A 259 -1.09 -1.26 -12.88
N ARG A 260 -0.61 -2.23 -12.08
CA ARG A 260 0.49 -3.12 -12.48
C ARG A 260 0.17 -3.99 -13.68
N ALA A 261 -1.03 -4.57 -13.73
CA ALA A 261 -1.46 -5.36 -14.87
C ALA A 261 -1.69 -4.52 -16.12
N ALA A 262 -2.31 -3.34 -15.99
CA ALA A 262 -2.50 -2.42 -17.11
C ALA A 262 -1.17 -2.03 -17.76
N ALA A 263 -0.12 -1.79 -16.96
CA ALA A 263 1.22 -1.54 -17.46
C ALA A 263 1.80 -2.74 -18.23
N SER A 264 1.67 -3.95 -17.67
CA SER A 264 2.21 -5.18 -18.25
C SER A 264 1.64 -5.51 -19.64
N ILE A 265 0.35 -5.21 -19.86
CA ILE A 265 -0.34 -5.50 -21.13
C ILE A 265 -0.51 -4.28 -22.05
N ASP A 266 0.09 -3.13 -21.70
CA ASP A 266 -0.03 -1.85 -22.42
C ASP A 266 -1.49 -1.42 -22.66
N ARG A 267 -2.29 -1.39 -21.58
CA ARG A 267 -3.72 -1.01 -21.60
C ARG A 267 -3.98 0.19 -20.68
N PRO A 268 -3.53 1.40 -21.05
CA PRO A 268 -3.67 2.60 -20.22
C PRO A 268 -5.13 3.00 -19.96
N ALA A 269 -6.08 2.60 -20.81
CA ALA A 269 -7.52 2.86 -20.61
C ALA A 269 -8.06 2.32 -19.27
N ALA A 270 -7.47 1.22 -18.77
CA ALA A 270 -7.84 0.63 -17.48
C ALA A 270 -7.51 1.53 -16.28
N LEU A 271 -6.64 2.53 -16.46
CA LEU A 271 -6.23 3.45 -15.39
C LEU A 271 -7.32 4.43 -14.99
N SER A 272 -8.34 4.65 -15.82
CA SER A 272 -9.53 5.45 -15.45
C SER A 272 -10.22 4.93 -14.17
N VAL A 273 -10.16 3.62 -13.94
CA VAL A 273 -10.66 2.97 -12.72
C VAL A 273 -9.82 3.33 -11.51
N VAL A 274 -8.49 3.36 -11.69
CA VAL A 274 -7.52 3.71 -10.65
C VAL A 274 -7.68 5.19 -10.28
N GLU A 275 -7.81 6.07 -11.27
CA GLU A 275 -8.02 7.51 -11.11
C GLU A 275 -9.24 7.83 -10.27
N THR A 276 -10.41 7.31 -10.67
CA THR A 276 -11.68 7.50 -9.95
C THR A 276 -11.53 7.16 -8.46
N HIS A 277 -10.77 6.10 -8.16
CA HIS A 277 -10.59 5.64 -6.79
C HIS A 277 -9.56 6.48 -6.02
N LEU A 278 -8.45 6.87 -6.65
CA LEU A 278 -7.48 7.77 -6.06
C LEU A 278 -8.15 9.10 -5.73
N GLU A 279 -8.89 9.71 -6.65
CA GLU A 279 -9.64 10.95 -6.42
C GLU A 279 -10.55 10.85 -5.19
N ARG A 280 -11.37 9.80 -5.12
CA ARG A 280 -12.25 9.58 -3.98
C ARG A 280 -11.47 9.37 -2.68
N THR A 281 -10.38 8.63 -2.71
CA THR A 281 -9.51 8.42 -1.55
C THR A 281 -8.94 9.73 -1.04
N LEU A 282 -8.43 10.57 -1.94
CA LEU A 282 -7.84 11.86 -1.60
C LEU A 282 -8.87 12.76 -0.90
N VAL A 283 -10.12 12.76 -1.37
CA VAL A 283 -11.20 13.55 -0.76
C VAL A 283 -11.66 12.98 0.59
N ASP A 284 -11.87 11.66 0.66
CA ASP A 284 -12.58 11.03 1.79
C ASP A 284 -11.67 10.59 2.93
N GLN A 285 -10.39 10.34 2.66
CA GLN A 285 -9.50 9.59 3.57
C GLN A 285 -8.11 10.21 3.77
N VAL A 286 -7.65 11.10 2.89
CA VAL A 286 -6.36 11.78 3.07
C VAL A 286 -6.55 13.09 3.85
N ARG A 287 -5.80 13.23 4.94
CA ARG A 287 -5.80 14.43 5.77
C ARG A 287 -4.86 15.49 5.20
N ALA A 288 -5.09 16.74 5.60
CA ALA A 288 -4.24 17.87 5.24
C ALA A 288 -2.78 17.71 5.68
N ASP A 289 -2.50 16.91 6.72
CA ASP A 289 -1.14 16.60 7.18
C ASP A 289 -0.53 15.36 6.49
N GLY A 290 -1.14 14.87 5.41
CA GLY A 290 -0.69 13.68 4.67
C GLY A 290 -1.17 12.35 5.24
N GLY A 291 -1.74 12.32 6.45
CA GLY A 291 -2.17 11.08 7.08
C GLY A 291 -3.37 10.42 6.39
N VAL A 292 -3.21 9.20 5.89
CA VAL A 292 -4.27 8.36 5.32
C VAL A 292 -5.04 7.59 6.41
N LEU A 293 -6.35 7.83 6.48
CA LEU A 293 -7.28 7.15 7.39
C LEU A 293 -7.61 5.72 6.93
N SER A 294 -7.87 4.82 7.88
CA SER A 294 -8.18 3.42 7.56
C SER A 294 -9.55 3.21 6.91
N ALA A 295 -10.49 4.14 7.08
CA ALA A 295 -11.79 4.13 6.43
C ALA A 295 -12.29 5.57 6.20
N PRO A 296 -13.22 5.78 5.24
CA PRO A 296 -13.86 7.08 5.02
C PRO A 296 -14.52 7.65 6.27
N VAL A 297 -14.47 8.97 6.42
CA VAL A 297 -15.20 9.67 7.48
C VAL A 297 -16.70 9.64 7.17
N PRO A 298 -17.59 9.10 8.04
CA PRO A 298 -19.00 9.00 7.71
C PRO A 298 -19.67 10.38 7.62
N ALA A 299 -20.55 10.55 6.63
CA ALA A 299 -21.37 11.75 6.47
C ALA A 299 -22.18 12.02 7.76
N GLY A 300 -22.12 13.24 8.28
CA GLY A 300 -22.81 13.64 9.53
C GLY A 300 -22.07 13.36 10.85
N SER A 301 -20.91 12.71 10.82
CA SER A 301 -20.16 12.36 12.04
C SER A 301 -19.24 13.47 12.56
N ARG A 302 -19.00 14.54 11.77
CA ARG A 302 -18.01 15.59 12.08
C ARG A 302 -18.33 16.43 13.32
N LEU A 303 -19.58 16.56 13.74
CA LEU A 303 -19.95 17.38 14.93
C LEU A 303 -20.41 16.54 16.13
N GLY A 304 -21.22 15.50 15.91
CA GLY A 304 -21.82 14.73 17.01
C GLY A 304 -20.92 13.65 17.63
N GLN A 305 -19.93 13.12 16.89
CA GLN A 305 -19.09 12.02 17.37
C GLN A 305 -17.70 12.46 17.87
N ILE A 306 -17.20 13.63 17.46
CA ILE A 306 -16.02 14.25 18.09
C ILE A 306 -16.30 14.52 19.58
N LEU A 307 -17.53 14.90 19.92
CA LEU A 307 -17.98 15.09 21.31
C LEU A 307 -18.29 13.77 22.06
N ARG A 308 -18.54 12.66 21.36
CA ARG A 308 -18.82 11.33 21.97
C ARG A 308 -17.64 10.36 21.91
N GLY A 309 -16.52 10.74 21.31
CA GLY A 309 -15.33 9.90 21.07
C GLY A 309 -14.58 9.45 22.33
N VAL A 310 -14.96 9.95 23.51
CA VAL A 310 -14.27 9.68 24.78
C VAL A 310 -14.76 8.40 25.49
N THR A 311 -15.84 7.74 25.02
CA THR A 311 -16.46 6.62 25.76
C THR A 311 -16.30 5.22 25.16
N ARG A 312 -15.76 5.06 23.94
CA ARG A 312 -15.55 3.71 23.37
C ARG A 312 -14.18 3.15 23.76
N LYS A 313 -14.15 1.89 24.24
CA LYS A 313 -12.91 1.15 24.56
C LYS A 313 -11.99 0.96 23.34
N GLN A 314 -12.52 1.01 22.12
CA GLN A 314 -11.78 0.88 20.85
C GLN A 314 -12.16 2.03 19.89
N PRO A 315 -11.18 2.71 19.26
CA PRO A 315 -11.45 3.77 18.29
C PRO A 315 -12.08 3.20 17.02
N ALA A 316 -12.89 4.00 16.34
CA ALA A 316 -13.44 3.65 15.03
C ALA A 316 -12.33 3.66 13.96
N SER A 317 -12.50 2.88 12.89
CA SER A 317 -11.50 2.76 11.80
C SER A 317 -11.16 4.10 11.14
N TRP A 318 -12.13 5.00 10.98
CA TRP A 318 -11.90 6.36 10.44
C TRP A 318 -11.11 7.26 11.40
N GLN A 319 -10.94 6.87 12.67
CA GLN A 319 -10.09 7.56 13.63
C GLN A 319 -8.65 7.03 13.62
N VAL A 320 -8.35 5.98 12.86
CA VAL A 320 -7.06 5.29 12.88
C VAL A 320 -6.25 5.58 11.62
N VAL A 321 -5.03 6.07 11.83
CA VAL A 321 -3.99 6.28 10.83
C VAL A 321 -2.98 5.14 10.95
N ARG A 322 -2.66 4.49 9.84
CA ARG A 322 -1.69 3.39 9.80
C ARG A 322 -0.52 3.75 8.88
N PRO A 323 0.74 3.49 9.28
CA PRO A 323 1.90 3.61 8.40
C PRO A 323 1.76 2.81 7.10
N ARG A 324 1.21 1.58 7.20
CA ARG A 324 0.91 0.75 6.02
C ARG A 324 -0.02 1.43 5.02
N ASN A 325 -1.01 2.21 5.46
CA ASN A 325 -1.90 2.92 4.54
C ASN A 325 -1.15 4.01 3.78
N GLN A 326 -0.21 4.69 4.44
CA GLN A 326 0.64 5.68 3.75
C GLN A 326 1.46 5.00 2.65
N ALA A 327 2.07 3.88 3.00
CA ALA A 327 2.90 3.10 2.10
C ALA A 327 2.10 2.55 0.91
N LEU A 328 0.87 2.06 1.15
CA LEU A 328 -0.01 1.56 0.10
C LEU A 328 -0.48 2.66 -0.85
N LEU A 329 -0.78 3.87 -0.35
CA LEU A 329 -1.09 5.01 -1.22
C LEU A 329 0.07 5.32 -2.14
N ALA A 330 1.27 5.51 -1.58
CA ALA A 330 2.45 5.85 -2.36
C ALA A 330 2.82 4.77 -3.38
N THR A 331 2.74 3.50 -2.98
CA THR A 331 3.02 2.39 -3.89
C THR A 331 1.99 2.28 -5.03
N THR A 332 0.72 2.61 -4.75
CA THR A 332 -0.31 2.64 -5.80
C THR A 332 -0.08 3.79 -6.77
N VAL A 333 0.19 4.99 -6.26
CA VAL A 333 0.49 6.16 -7.11
C VAL A 333 1.69 5.87 -8.01
N ALA A 334 2.77 5.29 -7.46
CA ALA A 334 3.94 4.91 -8.26
C ALA A 334 3.60 3.88 -9.36
N ALA A 335 2.76 2.89 -9.06
CA ALA A 335 2.32 1.92 -10.07
C ALA A 335 1.43 2.56 -11.15
N TYR A 336 0.56 3.50 -10.76
CA TYR A 336 -0.27 4.28 -11.68
C TYR A 336 0.57 5.14 -12.63
N VAL A 337 1.56 5.86 -12.10
CA VAL A 337 2.50 6.67 -12.90
C VAL A 337 3.31 5.76 -13.84
N ALA A 338 3.82 4.64 -13.34
CA ALA A 338 4.57 3.66 -14.15
C ALA A 338 3.73 3.04 -15.28
N ALA A 339 2.40 2.98 -15.12
CA ALA A 339 1.48 2.49 -16.13
C ALA A 339 1.11 3.54 -17.19
N GLY A 340 1.64 4.77 -17.10
CA GLY A 340 1.32 5.87 -18.01
C GLY A 340 0.16 6.75 -17.56
N GLY A 341 -0.17 6.71 -16.27
CA GLY A 341 -1.16 7.61 -15.66
C GLY A 341 -0.80 9.09 -15.87
N SER A 342 -1.81 9.91 -16.16
CA SER A 342 -1.63 11.32 -16.54
C SER A 342 -1.97 12.31 -15.41
N CYS A 343 -2.79 11.92 -14.45
CA CYS A 343 -3.17 12.75 -13.31
C CYS A 343 -2.04 12.81 -12.27
N ARG A 344 -1.89 13.96 -11.61
CA ARG A 344 -0.82 14.19 -10.63
C ARG A 344 -1.28 13.87 -9.21
N TYR A 345 -0.99 12.66 -8.74
CA TYR A 345 -1.26 12.23 -7.35
C TYR A 345 -0.02 12.20 -6.45
N ASP A 346 1.11 12.51 -7.04
CA ASP A 346 2.46 12.56 -6.50
C ASP A 346 2.58 13.28 -5.16
N ARG A 347 2.00 14.48 -5.05
CA ARG A 347 2.04 15.28 -3.82
C ARG A 347 1.34 14.60 -2.66
N ALA A 348 0.24 13.90 -2.93
CA ALA A 348 -0.46 13.16 -1.90
C ALA A 348 0.34 11.93 -1.44
N ALA A 349 0.98 11.22 -2.38
CA ALA A 349 1.91 10.14 -2.06
C ALA A 349 3.12 10.63 -1.25
N GLU A 350 3.69 11.77 -1.65
CA GLU A 350 4.80 12.43 -0.97
C GLU A 350 4.41 12.86 0.44
N ALA A 351 3.27 13.54 0.62
CA ALA A 351 2.76 13.94 1.92
C ALA A 351 2.52 12.73 2.83
N ALA A 352 2.00 11.63 2.28
CA ALA A 352 1.80 10.39 3.02
C ALA A 352 3.12 9.75 3.47
N LEU A 353 4.14 9.71 2.61
CA LEU A 353 5.45 9.19 3.00
C LEU A 353 6.21 10.15 3.93
N GLY A 354 6.09 11.46 3.72
CA GLY A 354 6.60 12.49 4.63
C GLY A 354 5.97 12.35 6.02
N TRP A 355 4.70 11.97 6.11
CA TRP A 355 4.04 11.65 7.38
C TRP A 355 4.73 10.48 8.11
N VAL A 356 5.16 9.44 7.38
CA VAL A 356 5.91 8.30 7.95
C VAL A 356 7.31 8.71 8.40
N LEU A 357 7.99 9.58 7.64
CA LEU A 357 9.37 9.98 7.93
C LEU A 357 9.48 11.11 8.97
N ASP A 358 8.39 11.77 9.34
CA ASP A 358 8.43 12.85 10.33
C ASP A 358 8.80 12.31 11.72
N ARG A 359 10.05 12.57 12.11
CA ARG A 359 10.64 12.14 13.39
C ARG A 359 9.92 12.66 14.64
N SER A 360 9.18 13.76 14.54
CA SER A 360 8.35 14.24 15.65
C SER A 360 7.17 13.30 15.93
N ARG A 361 6.76 12.50 14.93
CA ARG A 361 5.73 11.47 15.03
C ARG A 361 6.32 10.08 15.30
N THR A 362 7.49 9.75 14.74
CA THR A 362 8.14 8.45 14.98
C THR A 362 8.46 8.25 16.46
N ARG A 363 9.03 9.25 17.14
CA ARG A 363 9.30 9.21 18.59
C ARG A 363 8.10 8.93 19.52
N LEU A 364 6.87 8.97 19.00
CA LEU A 364 5.66 8.63 19.76
C LEU A 364 5.42 7.10 19.77
N SER A 365 6.02 6.36 18.85
CA SER A 365 5.87 4.92 18.66
C SER A 365 6.84 4.13 19.54
N THR A 366 6.34 3.56 20.63
CA THR A 366 7.10 2.65 21.52
C THR A 366 7.67 1.38 20.84
N LEU A 367 7.30 1.08 19.59
CA LEU A 367 7.93 -0.02 18.84
C LEU A 367 9.28 0.43 18.26
N ASP A 368 9.49 1.74 18.12
CA ASP A 368 10.65 2.28 17.42
C ASP A 368 11.94 1.98 18.21
N ASP A 369 11.83 1.97 19.54
CA ASP A 369 12.93 1.59 20.45
C ASP A 369 13.28 0.08 20.42
N VAL A 370 12.47 -0.75 19.76
CA VAL A 370 12.59 -2.22 19.80
C VAL A 370 12.96 -2.82 18.45
N VAL A 371 12.54 -2.21 17.34
CA VAL A 371 12.64 -2.87 16.01
C VAL A 371 13.30 -2.00 14.94
N THR A 372 12.80 -0.77 14.74
CA THR A 372 13.27 0.14 13.69
C THR A 372 12.87 1.56 14.03
N ASP A 373 13.66 2.58 13.65
CA ASP A 373 13.31 4.01 13.84
C ASP A 373 12.08 4.47 13.01
N LEU A 374 11.43 3.55 12.30
CA LEU A 374 10.23 3.80 11.50
C LEU A 374 8.96 3.59 12.32
N PRO A 375 7.96 4.47 12.18
CA PRO A 375 6.70 4.31 12.89
C PRO A 375 5.97 3.14 12.26
N LEU A 376 5.88 2.03 12.99
CA LEU A 376 5.12 0.85 12.54
C LEU A 376 3.78 0.71 13.27
N ALA A 377 3.67 1.28 14.47
CA ALA A 377 2.47 1.18 15.28
C ALA A 377 1.32 2.05 14.71
N PRO A 378 0.09 1.53 14.61
CA PRO A 378 -1.08 2.35 14.29
C PRO A 378 -1.28 3.47 15.31
N MET A 379 -1.76 4.62 14.83
CA MET A 379 -2.07 5.78 15.66
C MET A 379 -3.51 6.20 15.47
N THR A 380 -4.07 6.88 16.47
CA THR A 380 -5.34 7.59 16.33
C THR A 380 -5.13 9.01 15.82
N ILE A 381 -6.21 9.67 15.38
CA ILE A 381 -6.19 11.05 14.92
C ILE A 381 -5.69 12.04 15.99
N ASP A 382 -5.89 11.73 17.28
CA ASP A 382 -5.41 12.42 18.48
C ASP A 382 -4.02 11.95 18.93
N ARG A 383 -3.31 11.20 18.07
CA ARG A 383 -1.93 10.73 18.25
C ARG A 383 -1.71 9.72 19.38
N LYS A 384 -2.77 9.08 19.90
CA LYS A 384 -2.61 7.91 20.77
C LYS A 384 -2.07 6.74 19.96
N VAL A 385 -0.89 6.25 20.36
CA VAL A 385 -0.19 5.12 19.74
C VAL A 385 -0.79 3.79 20.19
N ALA A 386 -0.88 2.85 19.25
CA ALA A 386 -1.34 1.48 19.45
C ALA A 386 -2.60 1.40 20.34
N PRO A 387 -3.69 2.11 19.95
CA PRO A 387 -4.90 2.11 20.74
C PRO A 387 -5.46 0.67 20.88
N PRO A 388 -6.27 0.39 21.92
CA PRO A 388 -6.86 -0.93 22.09
C PRO A 388 -7.54 -1.41 20.80
N GLY A 389 -7.34 -2.68 20.44
CA GLY A 389 -7.81 -3.27 19.17
C GLY A 389 -6.85 -3.07 17.98
N TYR A 390 -5.80 -2.24 18.11
CA TYR A 390 -4.82 -1.96 17.06
C TYR A 390 -3.36 -2.14 17.54
N ARG A 391 -3.13 -2.98 18.54
CA ARG A 391 -1.81 -3.27 19.15
C ARG A 391 -1.04 -4.36 18.42
N ARG A 392 -1.07 -4.32 17.10
CA ARG A 392 -0.46 -5.33 16.26
C ARG A 392 0.30 -4.66 15.13
N VAL A 393 1.54 -5.08 14.98
CA VAL A 393 2.37 -4.79 13.82
C VAL A 393 2.73 -6.11 13.19
N THR A 394 2.60 -6.20 11.88
CA THR A 394 2.85 -7.40 11.11
C THR A 394 4.05 -7.20 10.22
N VAL A 395 4.73 -8.29 9.86
CA VAL A 395 5.83 -8.20 8.89
C VAL A 395 5.36 -7.65 7.52
N GLY A 396 4.09 -7.83 7.19
CA GLY A 396 3.48 -7.24 5.99
C GLY A 396 3.33 -5.71 6.04
N ASP A 397 3.28 -5.11 7.24
CA ASP A 397 3.29 -3.65 7.37
C ASP A 397 4.67 -3.08 7.03
N LEU A 398 5.74 -3.75 7.49
CA LEU A 398 7.12 -3.42 7.11
C LEU A 398 7.36 -3.67 5.61
N GLY A 399 6.86 -4.78 5.06
CA GLY A 399 6.91 -5.06 3.63
C GLY A 399 6.24 -3.97 2.79
N ALA A 400 5.10 -3.41 3.24
CA ALA A 400 4.46 -2.30 2.54
C ALA A 400 5.38 -1.06 2.49
N LEU A 401 6.05 -0.73 3.59
CA LEU A 401 7.00 0.40 3.66
C LEU A 401 8.20 0.20 2.74
N ILE A 402 8.81 -0.99 2.73
CA ILE A 402 9.92 -1.32 1.82
C ILE A 402 9.51 -1.05 0.37
N ARG A 403 8.34 -1.52 -0.05
CA ARG A 403 7.85 -1.30 -1.43
C ARG A 403 7.65 0.18 -1.75
N ALA A 404 7.12 0.94 -0.80
CA ALA A 404 6.90 2.37 -0.97
C ALA A 404 8.21 3.15 -1.03
N PHE A 405 9.22 2.78 -0.22
CA PHE A 405 10.53 3.41 -0.26
C PHE A 405 11.33 3.03 -1.52
N VAL A 406 11.24 1.79 -2.00
CA VAL A 406 11.79 1.41 -3.31
C VAL A 406 11.17 2.26 -4.42
N ALA A 407 9.84 2.44 -4.41
CA ALA A 407 9.15 3.28 -5.38
C ALA A 407 9.62 4.75 -5.29
N GLY A 408 9.66 5.32 -4.09
CA GLY A 408 10.09 6.70 -3.87
C GLY A 408 11.57 6.95 -4.22
N ALA A 409 12.46 5.98 -3.98
CA ALA A 409 13.88 6.10 -4.28
C ALA A 409 14.18 5.93 -5.78
N THR A 410 13.48 5.02 -6.47
CA THR A 410 13.69 4.75 -7.91
C THR A 410 13.39 5.97 -8.77
N ASP A 411 12.38 6.75 -8.41
CA ASP A 411 12.01 7.97 -9.13
C ASP A 411 13.09 9.04 -9.06
N VAL A 412 13.68 9.23 -7.87
CA VAL A 412 14.81 10.14 -7.64
C VAL A 412 16.00 9.79 -8.53
N GLU A 413 16.28 8.51 -8.75
CA GLU A 413 17.39 8.07 -9.61
C GLU A 413 17.06 8.22 -11.11
N GLY A 414 15.82 7.93 -11.51
CA GLY A 414 15.32 8.17 -12.86
C GLY A 414 15.45 9.64 -13.28
N GLU A 415 15.13 10.57 -12.37
CA GLU A 415 15.32 11.99 -12.59
C GLU A 415 16.80 12.41 -12.64
N ARG A 416 17.66 11.88 -11.74
CA ARG A 416 19.11 12.14 -11.77
C ARG A 416 19.72 11.79 -13.12
N ARG A 417 19.34 10.65 -13.70
CA ARG A 417 19.81 10.22 -15.03
C ARG A 417 19.29 11.13 -16.16
N ARG A 418 18.04 11.59 -16.10
CA ARG A 418 17.48 12.53 -17.11
C ARG A 418 18.14 13.91 -17.06
N VAL A 419 18.54 14.39 -15.89
CA VAL A 419 19.25 15.67 -15.72
C VAL A 419 20.68 15.58 -16.28
N LEU A 420 21.39 14.48 -16.01
CA LEU A 420 22.78 14.28 -16.49
C LEU A 420 22.87 14.12 -18.02
N VAL A 421 21.84 13.59 -18.68
CA VAL A 421 21.77 13.48 -20.15
C VAL A 421 21.46 14.84 -20.82
N ARG A 422 20.94 15.82 -20.07
CA ARG A 422 20.61 17.16 -20.57
C ARG A 422 21.73 18.20 -20.43
N GLU A 423 22.90 17.86 -19.87
CA GLU A 423 24.06 18.76 -19.95
C GLU A 423 24.59 18.77 -21.40
N PRO A 424 24.62 19.94 -22.07
CA PRO A 424 25.07 20.00 -23.45
C PRO A 424 26.59 19.81 -23.50
N ARG A 425 27.03 18.76 -24.23
CA ARG A 425 28.35 18.76 -24.87
C ARG A 425 28.41 19.98 -25.80
N GLY A 426 28.96 21.11 -25.33
CA GLY A 426 29.19 22.25 -26.21
C GLY A 426 29.48 23.57 -25.52
N SER A 427 30.73 23.78 -25.08
CA SER A 427 31.40 25.06 -25.32
C SER A 427 32.92 24.85 -25.45
N SER A 428 33.29 24.19 -26.54
CA SER A 428 34.64 24.31 -27.11
C SER A 428 34.49 24.71 -28.57
N THR A 429 34.27 25.99 -28.79
CA THR A 429 34.71 26.65 -30.02
C THR A 429 35.50 27.89 -29.62
N ARG A 430 36.81 27.75 -29.83
CA ARG A 430 37.82 28.79 -29.93
C ARG A 430 37.33 29.97 -30.78
N ASN A 431 37.68 31.19 -30.38
CA ASN A 431 38.40 32.17 -31.20
C ASN A 431 38.85 33.34 -30.33
N GLY A 432 40.14 33.67 -30.43
CA GLY A 432 40.86 34.69 -29.68
C GLY A 432 42.29 34.25 -29.44
#